data_AF-A0A914LQM1-F1
#
_entry.id   AF-A0A914LQM1-F1
#
_cell.length_a   1.000
_cell.length_b   1.000
_cell.length_c   1.000
_cell.angle_alpha   90.00
_cell.angle_beta   90.00
_cell.angle_gamma   90.00
#
_symmetry.space_group_name_H-M   'P 1'
#
loop_
_entity.id
_entity.type
_entity.pdbx_description
1 polymer ?
#
loop_
_entity_poly.entity_id
_entity_poly.type
_entity_poly.pdbx_seq_one_letter_code
_entity_poly.pdbx_strand_id
1 'polypeptide(L)'
;MIDSLEKDSYKIKRLGPVVFEFLLNDKLVKKWRTAIAESVPLFLHGVRDDSADSDDEPEDDNENEGDDADEEEDDNVENDLKDFAVQLIKPGDKKFRYILKVPKIPKTIEQMIIVRVWLEQLLNCAFENAYNIIFNPQMIDLLFDNDKTMLKQFHVQSFYLEARNDTIENFLKFGLNRFAIYNYFDIVFRDDVSKQNVNILFNIIINEGNKLPRVSFGDFDCFRLYDLIVEVSYQCKAYSLQ
;
A
#
# COMPACT_ATOMS: atom_id res chain seq x y z
N MET A 1 -27.07 8.26 17.99
CA MET A 1 -27.33 9.68 17.70
C MET A 1 -26.00 10.27 17.25
N ILE A 2 -25.73 10.26 15.95
CA ILE A 2 -24.65 11.02 15.29
C ILE A 2 -25.29 11.52 14.01
N ASP A 3 -25.67 12.79 14.01
CA ASP A 3 -26.32 13.47 12.90
C ASP A 3 -25.31 14.20 12.01
N SER A 4 -25.61 14.13 10.71
CA SER A 4 -25.17 14.93 9.56
C SER A 4 -23.71 15.37 9.43
N LEU A 5 -23.04 14.77 8.43
CA LEU A 5 -22.09 15.45 7.55
C LEU A 5 -22.72 15.48 6.15
N GLU A 6 -23.46 16.55 5.85
CA GLU A 6 -23.87 16.88 4.48
C GLU A 6 -22.91 17.96 3.95
N LYS A 7 -22.13 17.60 2.93
CA LYS A 7 -21.45 18.55 2.04
C LYS A 7 -21.55 18.00 0.62
N ASP A 8 -21.77 18.91 -0.31
CA ASP A 8 -22.58 18.74 -1.51
C ASP A 8 -22.17 17.66 -2.52
N SER A 9 -23.21 17.17 -3.23
CA SER A 9 -23.22 16.49 -4.54
C SER A 9 -23.08 14.96 -4.65
N TYR A 10 -22.91 14.19 -3.57
CA TYR A 10 -22.99 12.73 -3.69
C TYR A 10 -23.78 12.09 -2.55
N LYS A 11 -24.86 11.38 -2.93
CA LYS A 11 -25.45 10.36 -2.07
C LYS A 11 -24.42 9.23 -1.95
N ILE A 12 -23.56 9.28 -0.93
CA ILE A 12 -23.03 8.04 -0.37
C ILE A 12 -24.29 7.29 0.04
N LYS A 13 -24.70 6.34 -0.81
CA LYS A 13 -25.73 5.38 -0.43
C LYS A 13 -25.07 4.67 0.74
N ARG A 14 -25.41 5.05 1.97
CA ARG A 14 -25.09 4.26 3.15
C ARG A 14 -25.48 2.86 2.70
N LEU A 15 -24.49 1.97 2.57
CA LEU A 15 -24.80 0.56 2.62
C LEU A 15 -25.72 0.48 3.83
N GLY A 16 -26.97 0.06 3.63
CA GLY A 16 -27.89 -0.07 4.75
C GLY A 16 -27.19 -0.90 5.82
N PRO A 17 -27.75 -1.00 7.03
CA PRO A 17 -27.26 -1.95 8.02
C PRO A 17 -27.50 -3.39 7.50
N VAL A 18 -26.80 -3.80 6.44
CA VAL A 18 -26.22 -5.12 6.30
C VAL A 18 -25.16 -5.13 7.39
N VAL A 19 -25.65 -5.24 8.62
CA VAL A 19 -24.84 -5.64 9.76
C VAL A 19 -24.38 -7.02 9.32
N PHE A 20 -23.15 -7.11 8.82
CA PHE A 20 -22.47 -8.38 8.83
C PHE A 20 -22.52 -8.80 10.30
N GLU A 21 -23.34 -9.80 10.63
CA GLU A 21 -23.40 -10.38 11.97
C GLU A 21 -22.10 -11.13 12.18
N PHE A 22 -21.04 -10.36 12.36
CA PHE A 22 -19.74 -10.85 12.63
C PHE A 22 -19.68 -11.21 14.11
N LEU A 23 -19.84 -12.50 14.39
CA LEU A 23 -19.76 -13.02 15.75
C LEU A 23 -18.31 -12.99 16.22
N LEU A 24 -17.96 -11.88 16.89
CA LEU A 24 -16.72 -11.73 17.62
C LEU A 24 -16.70 -12.71 18.81
N ASN A 25 -15.88 -13.75 18.72
CA ASN A 25 -15.61 -14.60 19.88
C ASN A 25 -14.61 -13.91 20.83
N ASP A 26 -14.68 -14.24 22.12
CA ASP A 26 -13.85 -13.63 23.17
C ASP A 26 -12.34 -13.75 22.89
N LYS A 27 -11.93 -14.85 22.25
CA LYS A 27 -10.53 -15.08 21.85
C LYS A 27 -10.05 -14.04 20.84
N LEU A 28 -10.88 -13.72 19.84
CA LEU A 28 -10.57 -12.73 18.82
C LEU A 28 -10.60 -11.31 19.38
N VAL A 29 -11.61 -10.99 20.20
CA VAL A 29 -11.69 -9.69 20.90
C VAL A 29 -10.44 -9.45 21.74
N LYS A 30 -9.97 -10.48 22.47
CA LYS A 30 -8.73 -10.38 23.26
C LYS A 30 -7.52 -10.09 22.37
N LYS A 31 -7.37 -10.78 21.24
CA LYS A 31 -6.27 -10.54 20.27
C LYS A 31 -6.30 -9.12 19.72
N TRP A 32 -7.48 -8.62 19.36
CA TRP A 32 -7.63 -7.28 18.81
C TRP A 32 -7.32 -6.21 19.86
N ARG A 33 -7.73 -6.39 21.13
CA ARG A 33 -7.33 -5.49 22.22
C ARG A 33 -5.82 -5.45 22.42
N THR A 34 -5.14 -6.60 22.31
CA THR A 34 -3.66 -6.63 22.38
C THR A 34 -3.03 -5.84 21.24
N ALA A 35 -3.47 -6.03 20.00
CA ALA A 35 -2.93 -5.29 18.86
C ALA A 35 -3.21 -3.78 18.89
N ILE A 36 -4.39 -3.38 19.42
CA ILE A 36 -4.70 -1.98 19.68
C ILE A 36 -3.72 -1.41 20.73
N ALA A 37 -3.48 -2.13 21.82
CA ALA A 37 -2.54 -1.70 22.85
C ALA A 37 -1.10 -1.60 22.33
N GLU A 38 -0.71 -2.49 21.41
CA GLU A 38 0.58 -2.48 20.71
C GLU A 38 0.65 -1.47 19.55
N SER A 39 -0.46 -0.77 19.25
CA SER A 39 -0.55 0.20 18.15
C SER A 39 -0.14 -0.38 16.79
N VAL A 40 -0.53 -1.63 16.51
CA VAL A 40 -0.19 -2.31 15.24
C VAL A 40 -0.76 -1.51 14.06
N PRO A 41 0.06 -1.05 13.09
CA PRO A 41 -0.42 -0.24 12.00
C PRO A 41 -1.14 -1.08 10.94
N LEU A 42 -2.12 -0.48 10.26
CA LEU A 42 -2.85 -1.08 9.13
C LEU A 42 -1.99 -1.15 7.87
N PHE A 43 -1.04 -0.23 7.69
CA PHE A 43 -0.17 -0.13 6.52
C PHE A 43 1.30 -0.16 6.94
N LEU A 44 2.17 -0.81 6.15
CA LEU A 44 3.61 -0.86 6.45
C LEU A 44 4.34 0.43 6.08
N HIS A 45 3.85 1.18 5.08
CA HIS A 45 4.46 2.43 4.65
C HIS A 45 3.41 3.53 4.62
N GLY A 46 3.73 4.65 5.26
CA GLY A 46 3.04 5.89 4.92
C GLY A 46 3.52 6.27 3.52
N VAL A 47 2.61 6.33 2.55
CA VAL A 47 2.87 7.05 1.30
C VAL A 47 3.44 8.40 1.74
N ARG A 48 4.73 8.65 1.50
CA ARG A 48 5.25 10.00 1.63
C ARG A 48 4.45 10.79 0.61
N ASP A 49 3.76 11.81 1.09
CA ASP A 49 2.98 12.71 0.25
C ASP A 49 4.01 13.58 -0.48
N ASP A 50 4.70 12.97 -1.44
CA ASP A 50 5.75 13.62 -2.24
C ASP A 50 5.15 14.77 -3.10
N SER A 51 3.83 15.00 -3.01
CA SER A 51 3.16 16.17 -3.59
C SER A 51 3.42 17.48 -2.84
N ALA A 52 4.13 17.46 -1.70
CA ALA A 52 4.46 18.67 -0.97
C ALA A 52 5.74 19.38 -1.47
N ASP A 53 6.56 18.72 -2.29
CA ASP A 53 7.89 19.23 -2.65
C ASP A 53 7.98 19.74 -4.11
N SER A 54 6.85 19.97 -4.79
CA SER A 54 6.87 20.51 -6.17
C SER A 54 6.56 22.00 -6.27
N ASP A 55 6.48 22.72 -5.14
CA ASP A 55 6.53 24.18 -5.17
C ASP A 55 8.01 24.58 -5.28
N ASP A 56 8.59 24.33 -6.46
CA ASP A 56 9.69 25.14 -6.98
C ASP A 56 9.13 26.55 -7.13
N GLU A 57 9.04 27.30 -6.02
CA GLU A 57 8.94 28.75 -6.11
C GLU A 57 10.16 29.22 -6.90
N PRO A 58 9.97 29.88 -8.05
CA PRO A 58 11.10 30.47 -8.74
C PRO A 58 11.77 31.45 -7.77
N GLU A 59 13.05 31.25 -7.47
CA GLU A 59 13.87 32.23 -6.75
C GLU A 59 13.82 33.55 -7.54
N ASP A 60 12.93 34.45 -7.11
CA ASP A 60 12.85 35.81 -7.63
C ASP A 60 13.85 36.62 -6.82
N ASP A 61 15.07 36.74 -7.37
CA ASP A 61 16.17 37.55 -6.83
C ASP A 61 15.73 39.02 -6.71
N ASN A 62 15.14 39.39 -5.58
CA ASN A 62 14.83 40.78 -5.27
C ASN A 62 15.28 41.12 -3.85
N GLU A 63 16.54 41.56 -3.76
CA GLU A 63 17.13 42.16 -2.57
C GLU A 63 16.38 43.46 -2.22
N ASN A 64 15.66 43.47 -1.11
CA ASN A 64 15.29 44.72 -0.45
C ASN A 64 15.27 44.55 1.08
N GLU A 65 16.29 45.12 1.73
CA GLU A 65 16.43 45.19 3.19
C GLU A 65 15.37 46.12 3.78
N GLY A 66 14.59 45.59 4.73
CA GLY A 66 13.66 46.37 5.54
C GLY A 66 13.30 45.60 6.80
N ASP A 67 14.00 45.95 7.89
CA ASP A 67 13.67 45.58 9.27
C ASP A 67 12.19 45.86 9.57
N ASP A 68 11.43 44.85 9.97
CA ASP A 68 10.38 44.99 10.98
C ASP A 68 10.08 43.61 11.60
N ALA A 69 10.20 43.57 12.93
CA ALA A 69 9.97 42.41 13.77
C ALA A 69 8.48 42.25 14.02
N ASP A 70 7.90 41.12 13.63
CA ASP A 70 6.57 40.73 14.06
C ASP A 70 6.51 39.23 14.39
N GLU A 71 5.68 38.96 15.39
CA GLU A 71 5.61 37.79 16.26
C GLU A 71 5.34 36.48 15.51
N GLU A 72 6.23 35.49 15.63
CA GLU A 72 5.96 34.14 15.17
C GLU A 72 4.91 33.49 16.08
N GLU A 73 3.64 33.49 15.62
CA GLU A 73 2.60 32.62 16.14
C GLU A 73 3.02 31.17 15.88
N ASP A 74 3.30 30.46 16.96
CA ASP A 74 3.64 29.05 17.03
C ASP A 74 2.40 28.24 16.61
N ASP A 75 2.20 28.11 15.30
CA ASP A 75 1.25 27.21 14.66
C ASP A 75 1.66 25.78 15.02
N ASN A 76 1.19 25.36 16.19
CA ASN A 76 1.13 23.99 16.63
C ASN A 76 0.11 23.29 15.72
N VAL A 77 0.51 23.06 14.47
CA VAL A 77 -0.18 22.21 13.50
C VAL A 77 -0.16 20.82 14.12
N GLU A 78 -1.18 20.56 14.93
CA GLU A 78 -1.65 19.23 15.28
C GLU A 78 -1.75 18.51 13.94
N ASN A 79 -0.68 17.78 13.62
CA ASN A 79 -0.46 17.15 12.33
C ASN A 79 -1.57 16.12 12.19
N ASP A 80 -2.67 16.61 11.60
CA ASP A 80 -3.95 15.96 11.47
C ASP A 80 -3.64 14.61 10.86
N LEU A 81 -3.77 13.57 11.68
CA LEU A 81 -3.39 12.19 11.37
C LEU A 81 -4.02 11.83 10.03
N LYS A 82 -3.27 12.04 8.93
CA LYS A 82 -3.79 11.93 7.57
C LYS A 82 -4.38 10.53 7.43
N ASP A 83 -5.71 10.46 7.45
CA ASP A 83 -6.45 9.25 7.21
C ASP A 83 -5.99 8.70 5.86
N PHE A 84 -5.57 7.44 5.83
CA PHE A 84 -5.13 6.83 4.58
C PHE A 84 -6.35 6.59 3.70
N ALA A 85 -6.20 6.99 2.43
CA ALA A 85 -7.15 6.79 1.37
C ALA A 85 -6.79 5.52 0.58
N VAL A 86 -7.59 4.45 0.66
CA VAL A 86 -7.54 3.44 -0.42
C VAL A 86 -8.31 4.01 -1.60
N GLN A 87 -7.63 4.16 -2.73
CA GLN A 87 -8.24 4.68 -3.96
C GLN A 87 -8.74 3.53 -4.84
N LEU A 88 -10.05 3.43 -5.05
CA LEU A 88 -10.63 2.53 -6.05
C LEU A 88 -11.04 3.33 -7.29
N ILE A 89 -10.60 2.89 -8.46
CA ILE A 89 -10.94 3.48 -9.76
C ILE A 89 -11.81 2.48 -10.52
N LYS A 90 -12.96 2.95 -11.01
CA LYS A 90 -13.84 2.11 -11.83
C LYS A 90 -13.26 1.99 -13.25
N PRO A 91 -13.20 0.78 -13.84
CA PRO A 91 -12.74 0.61 -15.22
C PRO A 91 -13.52 1.50 -16.19
N GLY A 92 -12.80 2.22 -17.04
CA GLY A 92 -13.37 3.12 -18.05
C GLY A 92 -13.84 4.48 -17.53
N ASP A 93 -13.79 4.74 -16.22
CA ASP A 93 -14.27 5.99 -15.64
C ASP A 93 -13.18 6.70 -14.84
N LYS A 94 -12.37 7.49 -15.54
CA LYS A 94 -11.24 8.25 -14.95
C LYS A 94 -11.67 9.30 -13.92
N LYS A 95 -12.97 9.59 -13.79
CA LYS A 95 -13.49 10.67 -12.95
C LYS A 95 -13.85 10.22 -11.53
N PHE A 96 -14.22 8.96 -11.32
CA PHE A 96 -14.64 8.49 -9.99
C PHE A 96 -13.50 7.79 -9.26
N ARG A 97 -13.09 8.44 -8.17
CA ARG A 97 -12.17 7.88 -7.18
C ARG A 97 -12.98 7.61 -5.93
N TYR A 98 -13.04 6.35 -5.51
CA TYR A 98 -13.51 6.05 -4.16
C TYR A 98 -12.32 6.15 -3.22
N ILE A 99 -12.35 7.12 -2.33
CA ILE A 99 -11.36 7.29 -1.27
C ILE A 99 -11.95 6.69 -0.01
N LEU A 100 -11.42 5.54 0.40
CA LEU A 100 -11.77 4.96 1.69
C LEU A 100 -10.85 5.53 2.76
N LYS A 101 -11.42 6.32 3.68
CA LYS A 101 -10.72 6.78 4.87
C LYS A 101 -10.70 5.66 5.91
N VAL A 102 -9.53 5.07 6.14
CA VAL A 102 -9.30 4.09 7.21
C VAL A 102 -8.22 4.58 8.17
N PRO A 103 -8.39 4.33 9.48
CA PRO A 103 -7.40 4.76 10.46
C PRO A 103 -6.08 4.02 10.21
N LYS A 104 -4.97 4.76 10.22
CA LYS A 104 -3.63 4.16 10.13
C LYS A 104 -3.38 3.15 11.24
N ILE A 105 -3.82 3.50 12.45
CA ILE A 105 -3.71 2.68 13.65
C ILE A 105 -5.10 2.62 14.29
N PRO A 106 -5.80 1.48 14.20
CA PRO A 106 -7.08 1.31 14.86
C PRO A 106 -6.92 1.46 16.38
N LYS A 107 -7.73 2.33 16.98
CA LYS A 107 -7.72 2.65 18.43
C LYS A 107 -8.85 1.95 19.19
N THR A 108 -9.88 1.45 18.49
CA THR A 108 -11.04 0.80 19.11
C THR A 108 -11.44 -0.48 18.38
N ILE A 109 -12.24 -1.33 19.05
CA ILE A 109 -12.76 -2.56 18.45
C ILE A 109 -13.70 -2.24 17.28
N GLU A 110 -14.48 -1.17 17.38
CA GLU A 110 -15.37 -0.70 16.32
C GLU A 110 -14.57 -0.34 15.06
N GLN A 111 -13.42 0.35 15.23
CA GLN A 111 -12.52 0.63 14.11
C GLN A 111 -11.93 -0.65 13.50
N MET A 112 -11.58 -1.64 14.32
CA MET A 112 -11.11 -2.95 13.84
C MET A 112 -12.19 -3.69 13.03
N ILE A 113 -13.46 -3.65 13.47
CA ILE A 113 -14.59 -4.22 12.72
C ILE A 113 -14.73 -3.52 11.36
N ILE A 114 -14.69 -2.18 11.34
CA ILE A 114 -14.78 -1.39 10.10
C ILE A 114 -13.68 -1.81 9.12
N VAL A 115 -12.42 -1.85 9.59
CA VAL A 115 -11.27 -2.25 8.77
C VAL A 115 -11.44 -3.69 8.25
N ARG A 116 -11.87 -4.63 9.10
CA ARG A 116 -12.14 -6.01 8.68
C ARG A 116 -13.17 -6.07 7.56
N VAL A 117 -14.33 -5.45 7.74
CA VAL A 117 -15.43 -5.47 6.75
C VAL A 117 -14.97 -4.89 5.42
N TRP A 118 -14.18 -3.82 5.45
CA TRP A 118 -13.62 -3.25 4.22
C TRP A 118 -12.62 -4.17 3.54
N LEU A 119 -11.66 -4.73 4.29
CA LEU A 119 -10.71 -5.69 3.73
C LEU A 119 -11.42 -6.92 3.17
N GLU A 120 -12.47 -7.40 3.83
CA GLU A 120 -13.27 -8.51 3.36
C GLU A 120 -13.94 -8.19 2.02
N GLN A 121 -14.48 -6.99 1.85
CA GLN A 121 -15.02 -6.55 0.56
C GLN A 121 -13.93 -6.45 -0.51
N LEU A 122 -12.76 -5.91 -0.17
CA LEU A 122 -11.64 -5.77 -1.11
C LEU A 122 -11.10 -7.13 -1.56
N LEU A 123 -10.97 -8.10 -0.65
CA LEU A 123 -10.53 -9.46 -0.96
C LEU A 123 -11.51 -10.21 -1.87
N ASN A 124 -12.80 -9.84 -1.85
CA ASN A 124 -13.83 -10.38 -2.73
C ASN A 124 -13.95 -9.64 -4.07
N CYS A 125 -13.09 -8.65 -4.34
CA CYS A 125 -13.06 -7.89 -5.59
C CYS A 125 -11.84 -8.29 -6.45
N ALA A 126 -11.95 -8.02 -7.75
CA ALA A 126 -10.82 -8.01 -8.68
C ALA A 126 -10.53 -6.58 -9.13
N PHE A 127 -9.26 -6.22 -9.15
CA PHE A 127 -8.79 -4.89 -9.55
C PHE A 127 -7.97 -4.97 -10.83
N GLU A 128 -8.04 -3.93 -11.64
CA GLU A 128 -7.19 -3.82 -12.83
C GLU A 128 -5.73 -3.63 -12.43
N ASN A 129 -5.48 -2.71 -11.49
CA ASN A 129 -4.14 -2.35 -11.06
C ASN A 129 -4.09 -2.19 -9.54
N ALA A 130 -2.96 -2.52 -8.93
CA ALA A 130 -2.62 -2.16 -7.55
C ALA A 130 -1.27 -1.43 -7.53
N TYR A 131 -1.22 -0.33 -6.76
CA TYR A 131 -0.09 0.59 -6.67
C TYR A 131 0.26 0.85 -5.21
N ASN A 132 1.55 0.73 -4.85
CA ASN A 132 2.22 1.35 -3.69
C ASN A 132 1.54 1.32 -2.30
N ILE A 133 0.50 0.51 -2.07
CA ILE A 133 -0.15 0.33 -0.77
C ILE A 133 0.13 -1.09 -0.28
N ILE A 134 0.88 -1.21 0.82
CA ILE A 134 1.01 -2.48 1.55
C ILE A 134 0.17 -2.42 2.81
N PHE A 135 -0.85 -3.26 2.87
CA PHE A 135 -1.46 -3.61 4.14
C PHE A 135 -0.45 -4.36 5.00
N ASN A 136 -0.42 -4.09 6.29
CA ASN A 136 0.40 -4.85 7.23
C ASN A 136 -0.07 -6.32 7.23
N PRO A 137 0.78 -7.29 6.83
CA PRO A 137 0.40 -8.70 6.84
C PRO A 137 -0.03 -9.16 8.23
N GLN A 138 0.61 -8.67 9.29
CA GLN A 138 0.24 -8.97 10.67
C GLN A 138 -1.18 -8.49 10.97
N MET A 139 -1.57 -7.31 10.47
CA MET A 139 -2.93 -6.79 10.63
C MET A 139 -3.95 -7.67 9.87
N ILE A 140 -3.65 -8.05 8.62
CA ILE A 140 -4.52 -8.98 7.86
C ILE A 140 -4.68 -10.29 8.63
N ASP A 141 -3.59 -10.90 9.08
CA ASP A 141 -3.65 -12.17 9.78
C ASP A 141 -4.43 -12.04 11.09
N LEU A 142 -4.29 -10.95 11.82
CA LEU A 142 -5.04 -10.67 13.03
C LEU A 142 -6.54 -10.48 12.78
N LEU A 143 -6.92 -9.84 11.68
CA LEU A 143 -8.32 -9.63 11.32
C LEU A 143 -8.99 -10.91 10.82
N PHE A 144 -8.24 -11.83 10.19
CA PHE A 144 -8.74 -13.04 9.52
C PHE A 144 -8.18 -14.36 10.09
N ASP A 145 -7.68 -14.37 11.33
CA ASP A 145 -6.96 -15.53 11.93
C ASP A 145 -7.81 -16.81 12.01
N ASN A 146 -9.13 -16.67 12.16
CA ASN A 146 -10.05 -17.81 12.29
C ASN A 146 -10.70 -18.22 10.96
N ASP A 147 -10.46 -17.49 9.87
CA ASP A 147 -11.19 -17.65 8.62
C ASP A 147 -10.38 -18.49 7.63
N LYS A 148 -10.47 -19.82 7.76
CA LYS A 148 -9.81 -20.76 6.82
C LYS A 148 -10.45 -20.71 5.42
N THR A 149 -11.65 -20.18 5.32
CA THR A 149 -12.46 -20.11 4.10
C THR A 149 -12.18 -18.88 3.24
N MET A 150 -11.65 -17.81 3.82
CA MET A 150 -11.31 -16.60 3.07
C MET A 150 -9.97 -16.78 2.35
N LEU A 151 -10.00 -16.65 1.03
CA LEU A 151 -8.78 -16.42 0.26
C LEU A 151 -8.19 -15.09 0.73
N LYS A 152 -7.03 -15.14 1.39
CA LYS A 152 -6.33 -13.93 1.89
C LYS A 152 -5.52 -13.24 0.78
N GLN A 153 -6.03 -13.31 -0.46
CA GLN A 153 -5.36 -12.78 -1.64
C GLN A 153 -6.24 -11.73 -2.33
N PHE A 154 -5.63 -10.62 -2.70
CA PHE A 154 -6.20 -9.60 -3.56
C PHE A 154 -6.05 -10.04 -5.02
N HIS A 155 -7.15 -10.02 -5.75
CA HIS A 155 -7.14 -10.39 -7.17
C HIS A 155 -6.82 -9.15 -8.01
N VAL A 156 -5.70 -9.18 -8.74
CA VAL A 156 -5.24 -8.05 -9.54
C VAL A 156 -4.84 -8.48 -10.94
N GLN A 157 -5.22 -7.71 -11.96
CA GLN A 157 -4.78 -7.97 -13.32
C GLN A 157 -3.30 -7.63 -13.47
N SER A 158 -2.90 -6.45 -13.00
CA SER A 158 -1.50 -6.02 -12.98
C SER A 158 -1.12 -5.50 -11.59
N PHE A 159 0.11 -5.78 -11.18
CA PHE A 159 0.67 -5.20 -9.95
C PHE A 159 1.91 -4.39 -10.31
N TYR A 160 1.90 -3.13 -9.89
CA TYR A 160 2.99 -2.20 -10.13
C TYR A 160 3.71 -1.90 -8.82
N LEU A 161 5.00 -2.22 -8.80
CA LEU A 161 5.88 -1.97 -7.67
C LEU A 161 6.90 -0.90 -8.03
N GLU A 162 6.81 0.23 -7.36
CA GLU A 162 7.89 1.21 -7.33
C GLU A 162 8.90 0.80 -6.24
N ALA A 163 10.04 0.28 -6.67
CA ALA A 163 11.05 -0.23 -5.77
C ALA A 163 11.86 0.92 -5.17
N ARG A 164 11.58 1.28 -3.92
CA ARG A 164 12.41 2.16 -3.07
C ARG A 164 13.24 1.35 -2.07
N ASN A 165 14.38 1.89 -1.65
CA ASN A 165 15.44 1.12 -1.00
C ASN A 165 15.08 0.35 0.27
N ASP A 166 14.31 0.95 1.17
CA ASP A 166 14.06 0.46 2.53
C ASP A 166 12.88 -0.52 2.61
N THR A 167 12.12 -0.68 1.53
CA THR A 167 10.79 -1.30 1.57
C THR A 167 10.64 -2.49 0.63
N ILE A 168 11.55 -2.65 -0.34
CA ILE A 168 11.39 -3.55 -1.48
C ILE A 168 11.14 -5.00 -1.06
N GLU A 169 11.85 -5.51 -0.05
CA GLU A 169 11.69 -6.90 0.39
C GLU A 169 10.29 -7.15 0.96
N ASN A 170 9.78 -6.20 1.74
CA ASN A 170 8.44 -6.28 2.32
C ASN A 170 7.36 -6.18 1.23
N PHE A 171 7.53 -5.28 0.26
CA PHE A 171 6.63 -5.17 -0.89
C PHE A 171 6.62 -6.44 -1.72
N LEU A 172 7.78 -7.03 -2.02
CA LEU A 172 7.88 -8.24 -2.81
C LEU A 172 7.25 -9.44 -2.10
N LYS A 173 7.58 -9.63 -0.82
CA LYS A 173 6.97 -10.68 0.00
C LYS A 173 5.47 -10.51 0.13
N PHE A 174 4.98 -9.28 0.31
CA PHE A 174 3.54 -9.03 0.35
C PHE A 174 2.89 -9.30 -1.00
N GLY A 175 3.46 -8.73 -2.07
CA GLY A 175 3.12 -8.95 -3.48
C GLY A 175 2.83 -10.41 -3.78
N LEU A 176 3.84 -11.25 -3.55
CA LEU A 176 3.79 -12.68 -3.89
C LEU A 176 2.85 -13.51 -3.03
N ASN A 177 2.67 -13.16 -1.76
CA ASN A 177 1.88 -13.97 -0.84
C ASN A 177 0.43 -13.52 -0.76
N ARG A 178 0.15 -12.25 -1.06
CA ARG A 178 -1.16 -11.62 -0.86
C ARG A 178 -1.79 -11.12 -2.15
N PHE A 179 -1.15 -11.20 -3.31
CA PHE A 179 -1.81 -10.94 -4.58
C PHE A 179 -1.89 -12.18 -5.46
N ALA A 180 -3.05 -12.39 -6.07
CA ALA A 180 -3.22 -13.25 -7.23
C ALA A 180 -3.11 -12.36 -8.48
N ILE A 181 -1.93 -12.35 -9.10
CA ILE A 181 -1.60 -11.50 -10.25
C ILE A 181 -1.85 -12.27 -11.55
N TYR A 182 -2.70 -11.74 -12.44
CA TYR A 182 -3.12 -12.48 -13.63
C TYR A 182 -2.34 -12.17 -14.91
N ASN A 183 -1.89 -10.92 -15.10
CA ASN A 183 -1.26 -10.51 -16.37
C ASN A 183 0.21 -10.13 -16.22
N TYR A 184 0.51 -9.07 -15.46
CA TYR A 184 1.86 -8.51 -15.38
C TYR A 184 2.20 -8.11 -13.96
N PHE A 185 3.45 -8.36 -13.59
CA PHE A 185 4.09 -7.80 -12.43
C PHE A 185 5.19 -6.86 -12.90
N ASP A 186 4.95 -5.56 -12.75
CA ASP A 186 5.84 -4.52 -13.25
C ASP A 186 6.62 -3.91 -12.09
N ILE A 187 7.94 -3.82 -12.26
CA ILE A 187 8.84 -3.32 -11.23
C ILE A 187 9.62 -2.16 -11.83
N VAL A 188 9.44 -0.98 -11.24
CA VAL A 188 10.17 0.22 -11.64
C VAL A 188 11.17 0.55 -10.56
N PHE A 189 12.45 0.59 -10.96
CA PHE A 189 13.53 0.99 -10.10
C PHE A 189 13.70 2.50 -10.17
N ARG A 190 13.85 3.15 -9.02
CA ARG A 190 14.28 4.54 -8.94
C ARG A 190 15.79 4.59 -8.68
N ASP A 191 16.38 5.76 -8.87
CA ASP A 191 17.84 5.99 -8.88
C ASP A 191 18.60 5.54 -7.63
N ASP A 192 17.90 5.24 -6.54
CA ASP A 192 18.50 4.87 -5.27
C ASP A 192 18.74 3.36 -5.10
N VAL A 193 18.25 2.48 -5.97
CA VAL A 193 18.21 1.02 -5.69
C VAL A 193 19.59 0.39 -5.43
N SER A 194 19.78 -0.09 -4.20
CA SER A 194 21.01 -0.76 -3.76
C SER A 194 21.22 -2.12 -4.44
N LYS A 195 22.49 -2.56 -4.56
CA LYS A 195 22.82 -3.91 -5.06
C LYS A 195 22.13 -5.04 -4.26
N GLN A 196 21.95 -4.84 -2.96
CA GLN A 196 21.27 -5.79 -2.10
C GLN A 196 19.79 -5.95 -2.49
N ASN A 197 19.12 -4.85 -2.83
CA ASN A 197 17.72 -4.85 -3.24
C ASN A 197 17.52 -5.59 -4.56
N VAL A 198 18.43 -5.36 -5.51
CA VAL A 198 18.44 -6.14 -6.75
C VAL A 198 18.63 -7.63 -6.43
N ASN A 199 19.60 -8.00 -5.60
CA ASN A 199 19.81 -9.41 -5.23
C ASN A 199 18.57 -10.06 -4.56
N ILE A 200 17.89 -9.34 -3.65
CA ILE A 200 16.66 -9.81 -3.02
C ILE A 200 15.60 -10.08 -4.08
N LEU A 201 15.41 -9.14 -5.00
CA LEU A 201 14.44 -9.30 -6.08
C LEU A 201 14.75 -10.51 -6.95
N PHE A 202 16.00 -10.68 -7.40
CA PHE A 202 16.36 -11.82 -8.24
C PHE A 202 16.21 -13.14 -7.51
N ASN A 203 16.61 -13.21 -6.23
CA ASN A 203 16.37 -14.40 -5.42
C ASN A 203 14.88 -14.74 -5.36
N ILE A 204 14.03 -13.73 -5.22
CA ILE A 204 12.58 -13.92 -5.20
C ILE A 204 12.07 -14.37 -6.57
N ILE A 205 12.50 -13.75 -7.68
CA ILE A 205 12.09 -14.15 -9.04
C ILE A 205 12.59 -15.55 -9.39
N ILE A 206 13.81 -15.92 -9.02
CA ILE A 206 14.37 -17.25 -9.30
C ILE A 206 13.62 -18.33 -8.53
N ASN A 207 13.34 -18.09 -7.24
CA ASN A 207 12.75 -19.11 -6.37
C ASN A 207 11.21 -19.16 -6.43
N GLU A 208 10.55 -18.02 -6.72
CA GLU A 208 9.09 -17.88 -6.66
C GLU A 208 8.47 -17.32 -7.95
N GLY A 209 9.28 -17.07 -8.99
CA GLY A 209 8.81 -16.45 -10.23
C GLY A 209 7.81 -17.30 -11.02
N ASN A 210 7.69 -18.60 -10.73
CA ASN A 210 6.64 -19.44 -11.30
C ASN A 210 5.22 -19.04 -10.83
N LYS A 211 5.11 -18.27 -9.73
CA LYS A 211 3.83 -17.68 -9.26
C LYS A 211 3.48 -16.40 -10.03
N LEU A 212 4.43 -15.82 -10.75
CA LEU A 212 4.27 -14.57 -11.47
C LEU A 212 3.96 -14.85 -12.94
N PRO A 213 2.93 -14.23 -13.53
CA PRO A 213 2.54 -14.51 -14.92
C PRO A 213 3.60 -14.00 -15.91
N ARG A 214 3.91 -12.70 -15.84
CA ARG A 214 4.94 -12.02 -16.63
C ARG A 214 5.57 -10.96 -15.75
N VAL A 215 6.89 -10.89 -15.74
CA VAL A 215 7.64 -9.85 -15.02
C VAL A 215 8.21 -8.88 -16.02
N SER A 216 7.95 -7.59 -15.83
CA SER A 216 8.58 -6.50 -16.57
C SER A 216 9.39 -5.63 -15.61
N PHE A 217 10.46 -5.05 -16.14
CA PHE A 217 11.28 -4.08 -15.45
C PHE A 217 11.20 -2.77 -16.22
N GLY A 218 10.85 -1.69 -15.53
CA GLY A 218 10.93 -0.33 -16.05
C GLY A 218 12.16 0.38 -15.50
N ASP A 219 12.62 1.36 -16.27
CA ASP A 219 13.77 2.23 -15.99
C ASP A 219 15.12 1.50 -15.92
N PHE A 220 15.82 1.44 -17.06
CA PHE A 220 17.07 0.69 -17.23
C PHE A 220 18.33 1.52 -16.99
N ASP A 221 18.20 2.77 -16.53
CA ASP A 221 19.36 3.60 -16.21
C ASP A 221 20.21 2.99 -15.07
N CYS A 222 19.67 1.98 -14.38
CA CYS A 222 20.43 1.05 -13.57
C CYS A 222 21.21 0.02 -14.43
N PHE A 223 22.37 0.38 -14.98
CA PHE A 223 23.28 -0.52 -15.70
C PHE A 223 23.55 -1.86 -14.98
N ARG A 224 23.45 -1.86 -13.64
CA ARG A 224 23.62 -3.04 -12.78
C ARG A 224 22.54 -4.10 -12.99
N LEU A 225 21.33 -3.72 -13.40
CA LEU A 225 20.24 -4.64 -13.67
C LEU A 225 20.56 -5.51 -14.89
N TYR A 226 21.09 -4.89 -15.95
CA TYR A 226 21.48 -5.62 -17.17
C TYR A 226 22.57 -6.65 -16.89
N ASP A 227 23.65 -6.23 -16.21
CA ASP A 227 24.75 -7.12 -15.85
C ASP A 227 24.27 -8.33 -15.04
N LEU A 228 23.33 -8.09 -14.11
CA LEU A 228 22.77 -9.17 -13.28
C LEU A 228 21.82 -10.08 -14.04
N ILE A 229 20.99 -9.56 -14.95
CA ILE A 229 20.16 -10.38 -15.86
C ILE A 229 21.07 -11.29 -16.68
N VAL A 230 22.16 -10.74 -17.21
CA VAL A 230 23.15 -11.51 -17.97
C VAL A 230 23.76 -12.60 -17.09
N GLU A 231 24.22 -12.28 -15.87
CA GLU A 231 24.78 -13.24 -14.92
C GLU A 231 23.81 -14.37 -14.57
N VAL A 232 22.57 -14.04 -14.22
CA VAL A 232 21.53 -15.03 -13.88
C VAL A 232 21.18 -15.89 -15.09
N SER A 233 21.12 -15.31 -16.29
CA SER A 233 20.86 -16.08 -17.52
C SER A 233 21.96 -17.11 -17.81
N TYR A 234 23.22 -16.82 -17.45
CA TYR A 234 24.31 -17.78 -17.55
C TYR A 234 24.16 -18.91 -16.52
N GLN A 235 23.76 -18.60 -15.29
CA GLN A 235 23.53 -19.61 -14.26
C GLN A 235 22.37 -20.54 -14.63
N CYS A 236 21.24 -20.01 -15.13
CA CYS A 236 20.10 -20.82 -15.56
C CYS A 236 20.47 -21.80 -16.70
N LYS A 237 21.33 -21.39 -17.64
CA LYS A 237 21.82 -22.29 -18.71
C LYS A 237 22.65 -23.44 -18.15
N ALA A 238 23.47 -23.20 -17.13
CA ALA A 238 24.27 -24.23 -16.49
C ALA A 238 23.40 -25.30 -15.80
N TYR A 239 22.25 -24.91 -15.23
CA TYR A 239 21.30 -25.83 -14.59
C TYR A 239 20.44 -26.64 -15.57
N SER A 240 20.22 -26.14 -16.80
CA SER A 240 19.46 -26.88 -17.83
C SER A 240 20.23 -28.02 -18.51
N LEU A 241 21.52 -28.19 -18.18
CA LEU A 241 22.42 -29.19 -18.75
C LEU A 241 22.79 -30.33 -17.77
N GLN A 242 22.18 -30.36 -16.58
CA GLN A 242 22.30 -31.44 -15.59
C GLN A 242 21.02 -32.27 -15.55
#